data_AF-A0A3N7GZZ7-F1
#
_entry.id   AF-A0A3N7GZZ7-F1
#
_cell.length_a   1.000
_cell.length_b   1.000
_cell.length_c   1.000
_cell.angle_alpha   90.00
_cell.angle_beta   90.00
_cell.angle_gamma   90.00
#
_symmetry.space_group_name_H-M   'P 1'
#
loop_
_entity.id
_entity.type
_entity.pdbx_description
1 polymer ?
#
loop_
_entity_poly.entity_id
_entity_poly.type
_entity_poly.pdbx_seq_one_letter_code
_entity_poly.pdbx_strand_id
1 'polypeptide(L)'
;MRVLFGFLLLSSLFTAQNIRSVQLFNPKTNDETAVIAAGEQLILSFDDLQNSTRNYRYTIRHLDRNWQHDDLFYTEIANGPMNDLITDYRPSFNTLQSYVHYRLTFPNDKIQPKISGNFELVVYESSPSKPLFTKRFSIYENAAVVAVSVDRTADARRPDVRQRVQVRAQGAGADFTQNLSTLSLSVMQNNNPQILISNIRPSSTVGNSAVFQQTDIAFPGNNEFYYFDNKNLTAPMDMVARIDSDGGAYHTWLHPTWAFPLNYQFNPDVNGAFYFRRNDLGIERNPDTEGDYSWVYFSLESGPVDKEIFVLGQFNDYTPDDESKMHYDDELKMYVAKIYLKQGFYNYLLATRAPGSEKLDYGEINGNFWQTENLYQAFLYYRPQGRNYDALLGYGEFRTPVR
;
A
#
# COMPACT_ATOMS: atom_id res chain seq x y z
N MET A 1 -11.64 -64.59 -13.00
CA MET A 1 -10.37 -63.99 -12.59
C MET A 1 -10.26 -62.62 -13.28
N ARG A 2 -10.62 -61.54 -12.59
CA ARG A 2 -10.48 -60.16 -13.08
C ARG A 2 -9.74 -59.38 -11.99
N VAL A 3 -8.53 -58.95 -12.30
CA VAL A 3 -7.69 -58.12 -11.43
C VAL A 3 -8.11 -56.68 -11.65
N LEU A 4 -8.55 -56.01 -10.58
CA LEU A 4 -8.83 -54.58 -10.57
C LEU A 4 -7.55 -53.86 -10.12
N PHE A 5 -6.93 -53.10 -11.01
CA PHE A 5 -5.81 -52.21 -10.67
C PHE A 5 -6.38 -50.94 -10.02
N GLY A 6 -6.04 -50.71 -8.76
CA GLY A 6 -6.29 -49.44 -8.07
C GLY A 6 -5.25 -48.41 -8.47
N PHE A 7 -5.67 -47.32 -9.11
CA PHE A 7 -4.84 -46.13 -9.30
C PHE A 7 -4.85 -45.33 -8.00
N LEU A 8 -3.71 -45.29 -7.31
CA LEU A 8 -3.44 -44.31 -6.26
C LEU A 8 -3.12 -42.96 -6.92
N LEU A 9 -4.07 -42.03 -6.85
CA LEU A 9 -3.81 -40.61 -7.12
C LEU A 9 -3.05 -40.05 -5.91
N LEU A 10 -1.73 -39.98 -6.04
CA LEU A 10 -0.88 -39.20 -5.13
C LEU A 10 -1.17 -37.72 -5.43
N SER A 11 -2.00 -37.08 -4.62
CA SER A 11 -2.17 -35.64 -4.64
C SER A 11 -0.87 -35.00 -4.18
N SER A 12 -0.08 -34.46 -5.10
CA SER A 12 1.01 -33.55 -4.78
C SER A 12 0.39 -32.32 -4.12
N LEU A 13 0.51 -32.22 -2.80
CA LEU A 13 0.29 -30.97 -2.07
C LEU A 13 1.39 -30.01 -2.51
N PHE A 14 1.13 -29.24 -3.57
CA PHE A 14 1.84 -28.01 -3.79
C PHE A 14 1.45 -27.10 -2.64
N THR A 15 2.29 -27.01 -1.61
CA THR A 15 2.16 -25.93 -0.62
C THR A 15 2.45 -24.64 -1.37
N ALA A 16 1.41 -23.87 -1.66
CA ALA A 16 1.55 -22.54 -2.21
C ALA A 16 2.51 -21.75 -1.31
N GLN A 17 3.46 -21.06 -1.92
CA GLN A 17 4.44 -20.26 -1.19
C GLN A 17 3.71 -19.18 -0.38
N ASN A 18 4.01 -19.08 0.91
CA ASN A 18 3.32 -18.18 1.82
C ASN A 18 4.23 -17.01 2.15
N ILE A 19 4.25 -16.03 1.24
CA ILE A 19 4.93 -14.76 1.44
C ILE A 19 3.99 -13.79 2.16
N ARG A 20 4.48 -13.18 3.23
CA ARG A 20 3.72 -12.22 4.04
C ARG A 20 4.56 -10.98 4.35
N SER A 21 3.90 -9.97 4.90
CA SER A 21 4.58 -8.79 5.46
C SER A 21 5.44 -8.04 4.46
N VAL A 22 4.98 -7.97 3.20
CA VAL A 22 5.70 -7.29 2.13
C VAL A 22 5.62 -5.77 2.32
N GLN A 23 6.75 -5.13 2.57
CA GLN A 23 6.90 -3.68 2.64
C GLN A 23 7.84 -3.19 1.54
N LEU A 24 7.51 -2.05 0.95
CA LEU A 24 8.43 -1.30 0.10
C LEU A 24 8.33 0.17 0.51
N PHE A 25 9.32 0.65 1.27
CA PHE A 25 9.25 1.98 1.88
C PHE A 25 10.49 2.81 1.57
N ASN A 26 10.30 4.13 1.59
CA ASN A 26 11.39 5.08 1.53
C ASN A 26 11.99 5.28 2.94
N PRO A 27 13.26 4.89 3.19
CA PRO A 27 13.87 5.00 4.51
C PRO A 27 14.12 6.45 4.95
N LYS A 28 14.00 7.45 4.06
CA LYS A 28 14.11 8.87 4.43
C LYS A 28 12.85 9.41 5.08
N THR A 29 11.68 8.94 4.64
CA THR A 29 10.37 9.41 5.12
C THR A 29 9.78 8.46 6.16
N ASN A 30 10.06 7.15 6.04
CA ASN A 30 9.57 6.09 6.92
C ASN A 30 8.04 6.10 7.11
N ASP A 31 7.33 6.33 6.01
CA ASP A 31 5.89 6.55 5.92
C ASP A 31 5.20 5.55 4.98
N GLU A 32 5.89 4.44 4.64
CA GLU A 32 5.49 3.42 3.66
C GLU A 32 5.24 3.96 2.24
N THR A 33 5.58 5.21 1.94
CA THR A 33 5.46 5.78 0.59
C THR A 33 6.59 5.28 -0.30
N ALA A 34 6.26 4.50 -1.32
CA ALA A 34 7.22 3.95 -2.28
C ALA A 34 7.58 4.95 -3.41
N VAL A 35 7.93 6.19 -3.05
CA VAL A 35 8.35 7.23 -4.01
C VAL A 35 9.71 7.76 -3.60
N ILE A 36 10.63 7.84 -4.57
CA ILE A 36 12.02 8.28 -4.35
C ILE A 36 12.48 9.25 -5.43
N ALA A 37 13.36 10.17 -5.06
CA ALA A 37 14.08 10.96 -6.06
C ALA A 37 15.10 10.08 -6.78
N ALA A 38 15.46 10.44 -8.01
CA ALA A 38 16.57 9.82 -8.71
C ALA A 38 17.86 9.85 -7.85
N GLY A 39 18.47 8.69 -7.64
CA GLY A 39 19.65 8.53 -6.78
C GLY A 39 19.36 8.18 -5.31
N GLU A 40 18.08 8.17 -4.90
CA GLU A 40 17.67 7.64 -3.60
C GLU A 40 17.34 6.14 -3.67
N GLN A 41 17.13 5.52 -2.52
CA GLN A 41 16.89 4.08 -2.38
C GLN A 41 15.63 3.83 -1.56
N LEU A 42 14.92 2.77 -1.90
CA LEU A 42 13.86 2.11 -1.15
C LEU A 42 14.42 0.88 -0.44
N ILE A 43 13.71 0.45 0.60
CA ILE A 43 13.92 -0.85 1.25
C ILE A 43 12.70 -1.72 0.98
N LEU A 44 12.93 -2.85 0.30
CA LEU A 44 11.97 -3.94 0.23
C LEU A 44 12.27 -4.91 1.39
N SER A 45 11.23 -5.32 2.12
CA SER A 45 11.30 -6.40 3.09
C SER A 45 10.07 -7.31 2.99
N PHE A 46 10.23 -8.60 3.31
CA PHE A 46 9.14 -9.57 3.35
C PHE A 46 9.56 -10.84 4.10
N ASP A 47 8.58 -11.64 4.53
CA ASP A 47 8.82 -12.92 5.18
C ASP A 47 8.33 -14.09 4.33
N ASP A 48 9.10 -15.17 4.31
CA ASP A 48 8.66 -16.48 3.84
C ASP A 48 8.33 -17.39 5.04
N LEU A 49 7.06 -17.73 5.20
CA LEU A 49 6.57 -18.51 6.34
C LEU A 49 6.83 -20.01 6.23
N GLN A 50 7.48 -20.49 5.17
CA GLN A 50 7.79 -21.92 5.00
C GLN A 50 9.07 -22.37 5.72
N ASN A 51 9.73 -21.48 6.48
CA ASN A 51 10.93 -21.75 7.28
C ASN A 51 12.05 -22.51 6.53
N SER A 52 12.22 -22.19 5.24
CA SER A 52 13.28 -22.73 4.40
C SER A 52 13.93 -21.61 3.63
N THR A 53 15.26 -21.50 3.66
CA THR A 53 15.96 -20.53 2.82
C THR A 53 15.82 -20.89 1.34
N ARG A 54 15.30 -19.94 0.57
CA ARG A 54 15.17 -20.01 -0.88
C ARG A 54 15.94 -18.89 -1.58
N ASN A 55 16.27 -19.13 -2.84
CA ASN A 55 17.01 -18.20 -3.70
C ASN A 55 16.04 -17.34 -4.50
N TYR A 56 15.56 -16.25 -3.90
CA TYR A 56 14.73 -15.27 -4.58
C TYR A 56 15.55 -14.34 -5.46
N ARG A 57 14.98 -14.01 -6.61
CA ARG A 57 15.49 -13.04 -7.57
C ARG A 57 14.57 -11.84 -7.63
N TYR A 58 15.15 -10.71 -8.01
CA TYR A 58 14.39 -9.49 -8.29
C TYR A 58 14.75 -8.93 -9.67
N THR A 59 13.78 -8.25 -10.28
CA THR A 59 13.93 -7.45 -11.48
C THR A 59 12.97 -6.25 -11.41
N ILE A 60 13.06 -5.33 -12.36
CA ILE A 60 12.12 -4.22 -12.48
C ILE A 60 11.43 -4.22 -13.84
N ARG A 61 10.22 -3.64 -13.87
CA ARG A 61 9.49 -3.28 -15.09
C ARG A 61 9.12 -1.81 -15.00
N HIS A 62 9.20 -1.10 -16.11
CA HIS A 62 8.65 0.24 -16.20
C HIS A 62 7.16 0.16 -16.57
N LEU A 63 6.39 1.16 -16.16
CA LEU A 63 4.97 1.30 -16.43
C LEU A 63 4.68 2.72 -16.88
N ASP A 64 3.63 2.89 -17.68
CA ASP A 64 3.16 4.21 -18.06
C ASP A 64 2.58 4.98 -16.86
N ARG A 65 2.19 6.25 -17.09
CA ARG A 65 1.58 7.09 -16.05
C ARG A 65 0.26 6.56 -15.48
N ASN A 66 -0.37 5.58 -16.15
CA ASN A 66 -1.61 4.92 -15.77
C ASN A 66 -1.37 3.54 -15.13
N TRP A 67 -0.11 3.22 -14.79
CA TRP A 67 0.29 1.93 -14.25
C TRP A 67 0.00 0.75 -15.20
N GLN A 68 0.03 0.99 -16.50
CA GLN A 68 -0.08 -0.04 -17.54
C GLN A 68 1.31 -0.42 -18.05
N HIS A 69 1.46 -1.69 -18.45
CA HIS A 69 2.70 -2.17 -19.06
C HIS A 69 3.00 -1.39 -20.35
N ASP A 70 4.25 -0.96 -20.47
CA ASP A 70 4.81 -0.52 -21.74
C ASP A 70 5.67 -1.61 -22.36
N ASP A 71 6.04 -1.40 -23.62
CA ASP A 71 6.85 -2.32 -24.40
C ASP A 71 8.36 -2.01 -24.28
N LEU A 72 8.80 -1.32 -23.22
CA LEU A 72 10.22 -0.97 -23.05
C LEU A 72 11.03 -2.21 -22.71
N PHE A 73 12.17 -2.35 -23.39
CA PHE A 73 13.14 -3.38 -23.06
C PHE A 73 13.91 -3.02 -21.78
N TYR A 74 14.33 -4.02 -21.02
CA TYR A 74 15.12 -3.84 -19.79
C TYR A 74 16.33 -2.90 -19.99
N THR A 75 17.01 -3.01 -21.12
CA THR A 75 18.19 -2.19 -21.47
C THR A 75 17.89 -0.70 -21.63
N GLU A 76 16.63 -0.35 -21.91
CA GLU A 76 16.16 1.04 -22.01
C GLU A 76 15.92 1.65 -20.63
N ILE A 77 15.53 0.83 -19.65
CA ILE A 77 15.07 1.30 -18.34
C ILE A 77 16.13 1.18 -17.24
N ALA A 78 17.09 0.25 -17.35
CA ALA A 78 18.08 -0.02 -16.30
C ALA A 78 19.46 -0.44 -16.82
N ASN A 79 20.49 -0.11 -16.03
CA ASN A 79 21.86 -0.58 -16.20
C ASN A 79 22.09 -1.83 -15.34
N GLY A 80 22.98 -2.72 -15.79
CA GLY A 80 23.35 -3.94 -15.08
C GLY A 80 22.66 -5.21 -15.59
N PRO A 81 22.73 -6.33 -14.84
CA PRO A 81 22.07 -7.57 -15.23
C PRO A 81 20.54 -7.44 -15.15
N MET A 82 19.79 -8.24 -15.94
CA MET A 82 18.32 -8.20 -15.97
C MET A 82 17.67 -8.62 -14.64
N ASN A 83 18.38 -9.40 -13.84
CA ASN A 83 17.96 -9.79 -12.50
C ASN A 83 19.17 -10.08 -11.64
N ASP A 84 18.95 -10.14 -10.34
CA ASP A 84 19.95 -10.50 -9.35
C ASP A 84 19.30 -11.20 -8.14
N LEU A 85 20.11 -11.82 -7.28
CA LEU A 85 19.66 -12.56 -6.10
C LEU A 85 19.47 -11.64 -4.88
N ILE A 86 18.42 -11.91 -4.09
CA ILE A 86 18.26 -11.33 -2.76
C ILE A 86 19.10 -12.15 -1.78
N THR A 87 20.20 -11.57 -1.29
CA THR A 87 21.19 -12.27 -0.47
C THR A 87 21.17 -11.87 1.01
N ASP A 88 20.49 -10.78 1.37
CA ASP A 88 20.27 -10.38 2.76
C ASP A 88 18.98 -11.05 3.27
N TYR A 89 19.15 -12.13 4.03
CA TYR A 89 18.05 -12.84 4.67
C TYR A 89 18.47 -13.42 6.01
N ARG A 90 17.51 -13.56 6.93
CA ARG A 90 17.74 -14.06 8.28
C ARG A 90 16.56 -14.91 8.75
N PRO A 91 16.78 -16.09 9.36
CA PRO A 91 15.71 -16.85 9.97
C PRO A 91 15.11 -16.10 11.16
N SER A 92 13.84 -16.38 11.47
CA SER A 92 13.19 -15.87 12.66
C SER A 92 13.83 -16.44 13.93
N PHE A 93 13.73 -15.67 15.02
CA PHE A 93 14.33 -16.01 16.30
C PHE A 93 13.30 -15.88 17.42
N ASN A 94 13.09 -16.99 18.13
CA ASN A 94 12.18 -17.06 19.28
C ASN A 94 10.75 -16.59 18.94
N THR A 95 10.19 -17.17 17.87
CA THR A 95 8.81 -16.96 17.40
C THR A 95 8.09 -18.30 17.30
N LEU A 96 6.77 -18.32 17.53
CA LEU A 96 5.89 -19.46 17.27
C LEU A 96 5.76 -19.71 15.77
N GLN A 97 5.49 -18.65 14.99
CA GLN A 97 5.55 -18.73 13.53
C GLN A 97 7.02 -18.68 13.11
N SER A 98 7.54 -19.79 12.60
CA SER A 98 8.87 -19.79 11.97
C SER A 98 8.81 -19.15 10.59
N TYR A 99 9.79 -18.33 10.24
CA TYR A 99 9.90 -17.71 8.91
C TYR A 99 11.34 -17.35 8.57
N VAL A 100 11.60 -17.00 7.30
CA VAL A 100 12.85 -16.38 6.87
C VAL A 100 12.52 -14.97 6.38
N HIS A 101 13.13 -13.96 7.02
CA HIS A 101 13.00 -12.57 6.63
C HIS A 101 13.99 -12.25 5.51
N TYR A 102 13.53 -11.58 4.46
CA TYR A 102 14.32 -11.13 3.32
C TYR A 102 14.31 -9.62 3.25
N ARG A 103 15.45 -9.05 2.86
CA ARG A 103 15.62 -7.60 2.71
C ARG A 103 16.40 -7.26 1.44
N LEU A 104 15.99 -6.19 0.77
CA LEU A 104 16.65 -5.68 -0.43
C LEU A 104 16.64 -4.14 -0.39
N THR A 105 17.84 -3.55 -0.43
CA THR A 105 17.99 -2.13 -0.74
C THR A 105 17.97 -1.96 -2.26
N PHE A 106 17.09 -1.12 -2.79
CA PHE A 106 16.91 -0.91 -4.23
C PHE A 106 16.63 0.56 -4.56
N PRO A 107 17.21 1.18 -5.61
CA PRO A 107 18.25 0.64 -6.50
C PRO A 107 19.55 0.29 -5.78
N ASN A 108 20.42 -0.50 -6.41
CA ASN A 108 21.72 -0.90 -5.84
C ASN A 108 22.82 -0.96 -6.89
N ASP A 109 24.00 -1.49 -6.54
CA ASP A 109 25.15 -1.57 -7.44
C ASP A 109 24.90 -2.46 -8.67
N LYS A 110 23.99 -3.45 -8.55
CA LYS A 110 23.64 -4.36 -9.65
C LYS A 110 22.62 -3.75 -10.59
N ILE A 111 21.46 -3.34 -10.09
CA ILE A 111 20.37 -2.83 -10.92
C ILE A 111 20.15 -1.34 -10.62
N GLN A 112 20.43 -0.51 -11.64
CA GLN A 112 20.32 0.95 -11.56
C GLN A 112 19.37 1.49 -12.63
N PRO A 113 18.18 1.98 -12.26
CA PRO A 113 17.27 2.65 -13.19
C PRO A 113 17.94 3.83 -13.91
N LYS A 114 17.70 3.95 -15.21
CA LYS A 114 18.22 5.02 -16.08
C LYS A 114 17.21 6.14 -16.34
N ILE A 115 15.93 5.84 -16.14
CA ILE A 115 14.82 6.75 -16.42
C ILE A 115 13.96 6.93 -15.17
N SER A 116 13.25 8.05 -15.11
CA SER A 116 12.20 8.31 -14.14
C SER A 116 10.88 7.70 -14.63
N GLY A 117 9.89 7.63 -13.75
CA GLY A 117 8.57 7.11 -14.07
C GLY A 117 8.04 6.14 -13.01
N ASN A 118 7.06 5.34 -13.42
CA ASN A 118 6.47 4.32 -12.58
C ASN A 118 7.16 2.98 -12.83
N PHE A 119 7.37 2.21 -11.78
CA PHE A 119 8.03 0.91 -11.85
C PHE A 119 7.31 -0.13 -11.01
N GLU A 120 7.47 -1.38 -11.40
CA GLU A 120 7.19 -2.56 -10.57
C GLU A 120 8.50 -3.25 -10.21
N LEU A 121 8.73 -3.44 -8.92
CA LEU A 121 9.73 -4.36 -8.40
C LEU A 121 9.11 -5.75 -8.34
N VAL A 122 9.69 -6.69 -9.08
CA VAL A 122 9.15 -8.04 -9.29
C VAL A 122 10.05 -9.04 -8.58
N VAL A 123 9.50 -9.74 -7.58
CA VAL A 123 10.23 -10.78 -6.83
C VAL A 123 9.73 -12.15 -7.24
N TYR A 124 10.66 -13.07 -7.54
CA TYR A 124 10.32 -14.38 -8.07
C TYR A 124 11.38 -15.44 -7.71
N GLU A 125 11.00 -16.71 -7.72
CA GLU A 125 11.95 -17.83 -7.53
C GLU A 125 12.47 -18.35 -8.87
N SER A 126 11.57 -18.74 -9.77
CA SER A 126 11.89 -19.42 -11.03
C SER A 126 11.82 -18.53 -12.27
N SER A 127 10.74 -17.74 -12.41
CA SER A 127 10.53 -16.89 -13.58
C SER A 127 9.82 -15.59 -13.20
N PRO A 128 10.20 -14.43 -13.78
CA PRO A 128 9.49 -13.17 -13.56
C PRO A 128 8.06 -13.17 -14.12
N SER A 129 7.70 -14.11 -15.01
CA SER A 129 6.32 -14.29 -15.48
C SER A 129 5.39 -14.96 -14.46
N LYS A 130 5.95 -15.55 -13.40
CA LYS A 130 5.24 -16.13 -12.26
C LYS A 130 5.81 -15.50 -10.98
N PRO A 131 5.55 -14.20 -10.76
CA PRO A 131 6.07 -13.53 -9.58
C PRO A 131 5.46 -14.11 -8.31
N LEU A 132 6.22 -14.04 -7.23
CA LEU A 132 5.71 -14.28 -5.87
C LEU A 132 4.83 -13.12 -5.44
N PHE A 133 5.31 -11.90 -5.71
CA PHE A 133 4.58 -10.66 -5.57
C PHE A 133 5.26 -9.59 -6.42
N THR A 134 4.56 -8.47 -6.60
CA THR A 134 5.12 -7.24 -7.16
C THR A 134 4.84 -6.09 -6.20
N LYS A 135 5.73 -5.09 -6.17
CA LYS A 135 5.47 -3.82 -5.48
C LYS A 135 5.72 -2.66 -6.44
N ARG A 136 4.75 -1.76 -6.47
CA ARG A 136 4.79 -0.55 -7.29
C ARG A 136 5.57 0.54 -6.57
N PHE A 137 6.36 1.30 -7.33
CA PHE A 137 7.08 2.46 -6.83
C PHE A 137 7.31 3.47 -7.95
N SER A 138 7.73 4.67 -7.60
CA SER A 138 8.00 5.74 -8.57
C SER A 138 9.34 6.40 -8.31
N ILE A 139 10.04 6.76 -9.40
CA ILE A 139 11.29 7.53 -9.36
C ILE A 139 11.04 8.87 -10.05
N TYR A 140 11.31 9.99 -9.37
CA TYR A 140 11.14 11.33 -9.96
C TYR A 140 12.47 12.08 -10.19
N GLU A 141 12.50 12.98 -11.16
CA GLU A 141 13.73 13.69 -11.62
C GLU A 141 14.14 14.88 -10.75
N ASN A 142 13.27 15.32 -9.86
CA ASN A 142 13.38 16.57 -9.09
C ASN A 142 13.56 17.81 -10.00
N ALA A 143 12.96 17.78 -11.20
CA ALA A 143 13.04 18.83 -12.21
C ALA A 143 11.86 19.83 -12.13
N ALA A 144 10.88 19.57 -11.25
CA ALA A 144 9.82 20.49 -10.91
C ALA A 144 9.47 20.41 -9.42
N VAL A 145 9.26 21.57 -8.80
CA VAL A 145 8.67 21.66 -7.46
C VAL A 145 7.15 21.54 -7.62
N VAL A 146 6.55 20.58 -6.93
CA VAL A 146 5.10 20.31 -6.97
C VAL A 146 4.50 20.69 -5.62
N ALA A 147 3.84 21.84 -5.55
CA ALA A 147 3.17 22.30 -4.35
C ALA A 147 1.71 21.83 -4.35
N VAL A 148 1.28 21.20 -3.26
CA VAL A 148 -0.07 20.65 -3.07
C VAL A 148 -0.76 21.43 -1.97
N SER A 149 -2.02 21.81 -2.19
CA SER A 149 -2.86 22.46 -1.18
C SER A 149 -4.26 21.86 -1.18
N VAL A 150 -4.89 21.81 -0.01
CA VAL A 150 -6.21 21.22 0.19
C VAL A 150 -7.18 22.26 0.73
N ASP A 151 -8.35 22.35 0.13
CA ASP A 151 -9.45 23.20 0.57
C ASP A 151 -10.69 22.35 0.86
N ARG A 152 -11.55 22.85 1.75
CA ARG A 152 -12.90 22.29 1.92
C ARG A 152 -13.72 22.51 0.65
N THR A 153 -14.46 21.50 0.25
CA THR A 153 -15.46 21.59 -0.82
C THR A 153 -16.81 20.99 -0.40
N ALA A 154 -17.85 21.30 -1.15
CA ALA A 154 -19.17 20.71 -1.01
C ALA A 154 -19.80 20.56 -2.39
N ASP A 155 -20.20 19.33 -2.73
CA ASP A 155 -20.89 19.01 -3.97
C ASP A 155 -22.25 18.37 -3.64
N ALA A 156 -23.34 19.02 -4.06
CA ALA A 156 -24.69 18.53 -3.79
C ALA A 156 -25.00 17.17 -4.43
N ARG A 157 -24.29 16.80 -5.51
CA ARG A 157 -24.46 15.52 -6.21
C ARG A 157 -23.54 14.43 -5.68
N ARG A 158 -22.46 14.83 -4.98
CA ARG A 158 -21.42 13.95 -4.41
C ARG A 158 -21.17 14.34 -2.96
N PRO A 159 -22.08 13.98 -2.04
CA PRO A 159 -22.01 14.41 -0.64
C PRO A 159 -20.82 13.81 0.14
N ASP A 160 -20.23 12.73 -0.38
CA ASP A 160 -18.99 12.10 0.07
C ASP A 160 -17.78 13.00 -0.18
N VAL A 161 -17.77 13.77 -1.27
CA VAL A 161 -16.67 14.65 -1.66
C VAL A 161 -16.63 15.88 -0.74
N ARG A 162 -15.56 15.97 0.07
CA ARG A 162 -15.41 17.01 1.10
C ARG A 162 -14.12 17.80 1.02
N GLN A 163 -13.11 17.28 0.31
CA GLN A 163 -11.80 17.91 0.18
C GLN A 163 -11.46 18.10 -1.31
N ARG A 164 -10.98 19.29 -1.68
CA ARG A 164 -10.53 19.62 -3.04
C ARG A 164 -9.04 19.91 -2.99
N VAL A 165 -8.31 19.31 -3.93
CA VAL A 165 -6.86 19.48 -4.06
C VAL A 165 -6.58 20.46 -5.19
N GLN A 166 -5.64 21.37 -4.94
CA GLN A 166 -5.04 22.22 -5.96
C GLN A 166 -3.55 21.93 -6.00
N VAL A 167 -3.00 21.91 -7.22
CA VAL A 167 -1.56 21.66 -7.42
C VAL A 167 -0.96 22.77 -8.26
N ARG A 168 0.19 23.28 -7.84
CA ARG A 168 1.03 24.18 -8.63
C ARG A 168 2.38 23.54 -8.85
N ALA A 169 2.72 23.32 -10.12
CA ALA A 169 4.03 22.86 -10.53
C ALA A 169 4.88 24.05 -11.00
N GLN A 170 6.13 24.09 -10.56
CA GLN A 170 7.13 25.06 -10.98
C GLN A 170 8.37 24.32 -11.50
N GLY A 171 8.59 24.36 -12.81
CA GLY A 171 9.72 23.71 -13.48
C GLY A 171 11.04 24.46 -13.32
N ALA A 172 12.15 23.71 -13.25
CA ALA A 172 13.50 24.22 -13.02
C ALA A 172 14.27 24.64 -14.29
N GLY A 173 13.70 24.48 -15.50
CA GLY A 173 14.45 24.74 -16.73
C GLY A 173 13.67 24.61 -18.03
N ALA A 174 14.39 24.54 -19.15
CA ALA A 174 13.84 24.47 -20.51
C ALA A 174 13.09 23.15 -20.79
N ASP A 175 13.45 22.06 -20.12
CA ASP A 175 12.77 20.76 -20.29
C ASP A 175 11.29 20.85 -19.90
N PHE A 176 10.94 21.65 -18.89
CA PHE A 176 9.55 21.89 -18.52
C PHE A 176 8.78 22.60 -19.64
N THR A 177 9.36 23.66 -20.23
CA THR A 177 8.67 24.46 -21.26
C THR A 177 8.53 23.73 -22.58
N GLN A 178 9.52 22.91 -22.95
CA GLN A 178 9.48 22.11 -24.17
C GLN A 178 8.43 21.00 -24.10
N ASN A 179 8.09 20.53 -22.90
CA ASN A 179 7.18 19.39 -22.70
C ASN A 179 5.79 19.79 -22.15
N LEU A 180 5.44 21.08 -22.11
CA LEU A 180 4.17 21.59 -21.56
C LEU A 180 2.92 20.90 -22.11
N SER A 181 2.91 20.56 -23.40
CA SER A 181 1.78 19.92 -24.08
C SER A 181 1.54 18.48 -23.64
N THR A 182 2.54 17.85 -23.03
CA THR A 182 2.50 16.45 -22.57
C THR A 182 2.30 16.33 -21.07
N LEU A 183 2.33 17.45 -20.34
CA LEU A 183 2.17 17.46 -18.88
C LEU A 183 0.83 16.85 -18.48
N SER A 184 0.88 15.98 -17.50
CA SER A 184 -0.29 15.40 -16.87
C SER A 184 -0.02 15.15 -15.40
N LEU A 185 -1.01 15.41 -14.57
CA LEU A 185 -0.95 15.20 -13.12
C LEU A 185 -1.81 13.99 -12.74
N SER A 186 -1.31 13.20 -11.79
CA SER A 186 -2.11 12.27 -11.01
C SER A 186 -2.07 12.67 -9.54
N VAL A 187 -3.20 12.59 -8.83
CA VAL A 187 -3.31 12.87 -7.40
C VAL A 187 -3.90 11.68 -6.67
N MET A 188 -3.21 11.21 -5.63
CA MET A 188 -3.59 10.04 -4.81
C MET A 188 -3.87 10.47 -3.38
N GLN A 189 -4.85 9.84 -2.74
CA GLN A 189 -5.15 10.01 -1.31
C GLN A 189 -4.58 8.84 -0.50
N ASN A 190 -3.86 9.11 0.60
CA ASN A 190 -3.42 8.15 1.62
C ASN A 190 -2.68 6.89 1.10
N ASN A 191 -1.77 7.04 0.13
CA ASN A 191 -1.09 5.91 -0.52
C ASN A 191 -2.07 4.85 -1.09
N ASN A 192 -3.33 5.21 -1.36
CA ASN A 192 -4.35 4.29 -1.82
C ASN A 192 -4.56 4.41 -3.34
N PRO A 193 -4.09 3.43 -4.14
CA PRO A 193 -4.24 3.46 -5.59
C PRO A 193 -5.69 3.38 -6.07
N GLN A 194 -6.63 2.95 -5.20
CA GLN A 194 -8.07 2.95 -5.50
C GLN A 194 -8.69 4.35 -5.39
N ILE A 195 -8.01 5.30 -4.75
CA ILE A 195 -8.44 6.69 -4.62
C ILE A 195 -7.43 7.60 -5.35
N LEU A 196 -7.42 7.45 -6.68
CA LEU A 196 -6.53 8.13 -7.61
C LEU A 196 -7.33 8.89 -8.67
N ILE A 197 -7.03 10.18 -8.87
CA ILE A 197 -7.50 10.96 -10.01
C ILE A 197 -6.30 11.17 -10.94
N SER A 198 -6.34 10.61 -12.15
CA SER A 198 -5.21 10.61 -13.09
C SER A 198 -5.49 11.43 -14.35
N ASN A 199 -4.45 11.63 -15.16
CA ASN A 199 -4.53 12.30 -16.47
C ASN A 199 -5.08 13.73 -16.42
N ILE A 200 -4.91 14.42 -15.30
CA ILE A 200 -5.36 15.80 -15.12
C ILE A 200 -4.45 16.70 -15.96
N ARG A 201 -5.04 17.44 -16.90
CA ARG A 201 -4.29 18.43 -17.70
C ARG A 201 -4.14 19.74 -16.92
N PRO A 202 -3.11 20.55 -17.19
CA PRO A 202 -3.02 21.89 -16.60
C PRO A 202 -4.26 22.73 -16.92
N SER A 203 -4.81 23.43 -15.93
CA SER A 203 -5.84 24.46 -16.13
C SER A 203 -5.28 25.68 -16.85
N SER A 204 -4.03 26.01 -16.56
CA SER A 204 -3.29 27.10 -17.20
C SER A 204 -1.79 26.85 -17.09
N THR A 205 -1.03 27.31 -18.08
CA THR A 205 0.43 27.32 -18.08
C THR A 205 0.93 28.75 -18.34
N VAL A 206 1.91 29.21 -17.56
CA VAL A 206 2.54 30.53 -17.72
C VAL A 206 4.04 30.37 -17.47
N GLY A 207 4.84 30.55 -18.52
CA GLY A 207 6.29 30.32 -18.44
C GLY A 207 6.60 28.89 -17.98
N ASN A 208 7.35 28.76 -16.89
CA ASN A 208 7.71 27.48 -16.27
C ASN A 208 6.72 27.01 -15.19
N SER A 209 5.50 27.58 -15.15
CA SER A 209 4.48 27.21 -14.16
C SER A 209 3.29 26.54 -14.82
N ALA A 210 2.79 25.48 -14.18
CA ALA A 210 1.52 24.84 -14.51
C ALA A 210 0.63 24.81 -13.26
N VAL A 211 -0.64 25.16 -13.43
CA VAL A 211 -1.64 25.17 -12.34
C VAL A 211 -2.72 24.15 -12.66
N PHE A 212 -3.07 23.33 -11.67
CA PHE A 212 -4.14 22.34 -11.70
C PHE A 212 -5.14 22.69 -10.60
N GLN A 213 -6.25 23.29 -11.00
CA GLN A 213 -7.25 23.85 -10.08
C GLN A 213 -8.68 23.53 -10.54
N GLN A 214 -8.86 22.45 -11.29
CA GLN A 214 -10.19 22.00 -11.67
C GLN A 214 -11.01 21.63 -10.43
N THR A 215 -12.33 21.75 -10.50
CA THR A 215 -13.24 21.48 -9.37
C THR A 215 -13.47 19.98 -9.13
N ASP A 216 -13.10 19.16 -10.09
CA ASP A 216 -13.21 17.70 -10.06
C ASP A 216 -11.99 17.00 -9.45
N ILE A 217 -10.89 17.72 -9.18
CA ILE A 217 -9.79 17.26 -8.33
C ILE A 217 -10.26 17.28 -6.86
N ALA A 218 -11.25 16.45 -6.58
CA ALA A 218 -11.98 16.46 -5.33
C ALA A 218 -12.21 15.04 -4.85
N PHE A 219 -11.97 14.83 -3.57
CA PHE A 219 -11.83 13.54 -2.93
C PHE A 219 -12.87 13.37 -1.82
N PRO A 220 -13.22 12.11 -1.50
CA PRO A 220 -13.97 11.84 -0.29
C PRO A 220 -13.20 12.38 0.91
N GLY A 221 -13.94 12.91 1.88
CA GLY A 221 -13.32 13.37 3.13
C GLY A 221 -12.75 12.24 3.96
N ASN A 222 -13.39 11.06 3.88
CA ASN A 222 -13.15 9.92 4.77
C ASN A 222 -13.15 10.36 6.24
N ASN A 223 -12.55 9.56 7.10
CA ASN A 223 -12.28 9.87 8.50
C ASN A 223 -10.88 9.36 8.85
N GLU A 224 -10.38 9.70 10.03
CA GLU A 224 -9.13 9.14 10.53
C GLU A 224 -9.23 7.61 10.56
N PHE A 225 -8.14 6.94 10.23
CA PHE A 225 -8.05 5.49 10.24
C PHE A 225 -8.27 4.96 11.67
N TYR A 226 -8.94 3.81 11.76
CA TYR A 226 -8.88 3.02 12.98
C TYR A 226 -7.47 2.44 13.13
N TYR A 227 -7.10 2.10 14.36
CA TYR A 227 -5.80 1.49 14.61
C TYR A 227 -5.89 0.36 15.63
N PHE A 228 -4.85 -0.47 15.64
CA PHE A 228 -4.54 -1.34 16.77
C PHE A 228 -3.02 -1.49 16.90
N ASP A 229 -2.57 -1.83 18.11
CA ASP A 229 -1.16 -2.13 18.39
C ASP A 229 -1.07 -3.44 19.17
N ASN A 230 -0.52 -4.47 18.53
CA ASN A 230 -0.25 -5.76 19.16
C ASN A 230 1.24 -6.08 19.24
N LYS A 231 2.11 -5.06 19.33
CA LYS A 231 3.56 -5.24 19.51
C LYS A 231 3.96 -6.09 20.73
N ASN A 232 3.02 -6.32 21.66
CA ASN A 232 3.13 -7.25 22.77
C ASN A 232 2.02 -8.31 22.65
N LEU A 233 2.41 -9.57 22.43
CA LEU A 233 1.49 -10.70 22.30
C LEU A 233 1.25 -11.47 23.62
N THR A 234 1.59 -10.87 24.76
CA THR A 234 1.37 -11.45 26.10
C THR A 234 0.39 -10.66 26.96
N ALA A 235 0.06 -9.44 26.55
CA ALA A 235 -0.88 -8.59 27.26
C ALA A 235 -1.66 -7.70 26.27
N PRO A 236 -3.01 -7.64 26.38
CA PRO A 236 -3.80 -6.70 25.59
C PRO A 236 -3.47 -5.25 25.96
N MET A 237 -3.43 -4.38 24.94
CA MET A 237 -3.12 -2.95 25.02
C MET A 237 -4.12 -2.16 24.17
N ASP A 238 -3.74 -0.99 23.64
CA ASP A 238 -4.61 -0.09 22.88
C ASP A 238 -5.38 -0.81 21.76
N MET A 239 -6.71 -0.69 21.81
CA MET A 239 -7.67 -1.27 20.86
C MET A 239 -7.70 -2.81 20.80
N VAL A 240 -6.91 -3.50 21.61
CA VAL A 240 -6.89 -4.97 21.72
C VAL A 240 -7.68 -5.41 22.95
N ALA A 241 -8.77 -6.14 22.74
CA ALA A 241 -9.65 -6.63 23.80
C ALA A 241 -9.09 -7.88 24.49
N ARG A 242 -8.46 -8.79 23.73
CA ARG A 242 -7.92 -10.04 24.25
C ARG A 242 -6.74 -10.51 23.43
N ILE A 243 -5.80 -11.17 24.09
CA ILE A 243 -4.75 -11.97 23.45
C ILE A 243 -4.73 -13.34 24.10
N ASP A 244 -4.62 -14.39 23.31
CA ASP A 244 -4.32 -15.73 23.79
C ASP A 244 -3.42 -16.50 22.80
N SER A 245 -2.89 -17.62 23.29
CA SER A 245 -2.05 -18.53 22.52
C SER A 245 -2.67 -19.92 22.61
N ASP A 246 -3.34 -20.36 21.54
CA ASP A 246 -3.96 -21.68 21.44
C ASP A 246 -3.55 -22.35 20.13
N GLY A 247 -3.48 -23.68 20.13
CA GLY A 247 -3.15 -24.47 18.94
C GLY A 247 -1.78 -24.18 18.30
N GLY A 248 -0.86 -23.52 19.03
CA GLY A 248 0.46 -23.14 18.53
C GLY A 248 0.51 -21.83 17.74
N ALA A 249 -0.53 -20.99 17.83
CA ALA A 249 -0.56 -19.65 17.24
C ALA A 249 -1.03 -18.60 18.26
N TYR A 250 -0.62 -17.36 18.05
CA TYR A 250 -1.22 -16.24 18.76
C TYR A 250 -2.53 -15.82 18.10
N HIS A 251 -3.41 -15.28 18.93
CA HIS A 251 -4.66 -14.70 18.52
C HIS A 251 -4.86 -13.35 19.20
N THR A 252 -5.24 -12.34 18.42
CA THR A 252 -5.46 -10.96 18.86
C THR A 252 -6.88 -10.57 18.52
N TRP A 253 -7.73 -10.38 19.53
CA TRP A 253 -9.10 -9.89 19.35
C TRP A 253 -9.13 -8.38 19.57
N LEU A 254 -9.60 -7.66 18.56
CA LEU A 254 -9.78 -6.21 18.66
C LEU A 254 -11.12 -5.89 19.33
N HIS A 255 -11.20 -4.71 19.93
CA HIS A 255 -12.50 -4.14 20.29
C HIS A 255 -13.36 -3.93 19.03
N PRO A 256 -14.69 -4.03 19.12
CA PRO A 256 -15.57 -3.75 17.99
C PRO A 256 -15.40 -2.32 17.48
N THR A 257 -15.30 -2.17 16.17
CA THR A 257 -15.13 -0.89 15.51
C THR A 257 -16.37 -0.01 15.70
N TRP A 258 -16.17 1.22 16.15
CA TRP A 258 -17.23 2.24 16.22
C TRP A 258 -17.51 2.82 14.82
N ALA A 259 -18.59 2.36 14.22
CA ALA A 259 -19.02 2.76 12.88
C ALA A 259 -20.01 3.93 12.89
N PHE A 260 -20.21 4.50 11.70
CA PHE A 260 -21.24 5.50 11.38
C PHE A 260 -21.18 6.76 12.27
N PRO A 261 -20.03 7.43 12.38
CA PRO A 261 -19.91 8.62 13.21
C PRO A 261 -20.80 9.76 12.68
N LEU A 262 -21.57 10.39 13.58
CA LEU A 262 -22.41 11.54 13.25
C LEU A 262 -21.61 12.85 13.11
N ASN A 263 -20.48 12.95 13.80
CA ASN A 263 -19.61 14.10 13.81
C ASN A 263 -18.14 13.68 13.81
N TYR A 264 -17.30 14.55 13.24
CA TYR A 264 -15.85 14.37 13.28
C TYR A 264 -15.33 14.42 14.71
N GLN A 265 -14.39 13.53 15.02
CA GLN A 265 -13.57 13.58 16.22
C GLN A 265 -12.11 13.47 15.77
N PHE A 266 -11.29 14.38 16.25
CA PHE A 266 -9.87 14.37 15.95
C PHE A 266 -9.20 13.16 16.59
N ASN A 267 -8.59 12.31 15.77
CA ASN A 267 -7.88 11.11 16.20
C ASN A 267 -6.63 10.92 15.31
N PRO A 268 -5.46 11.45 15.71
CA PRO A 268 -4.25 11.39 14.89
C PRO A 268 -3.91 9.97 14.46
N ASP A 269 -3.53 9.82 13.20
CA ASP A 269 -3.16 8.54 12.61
C ASP A 269 -1.87 8.65 11.76
N VAL A 270 -1.53 7.59 11.04
CA VAL A 270 -0.41 7.53 10.10
C VAL A 270 -0.89 7.27 8.67
N ASN A 271 -2.10 7.74 8.34
CA ASN A 271 -2.66 7.74 7.00
C ASN A 271 -2.68 6.36 6.32
N GLY A 272 -3.00 5.31 7.08
CA GLY A 272 -3.12 3.94 6.57
C GLY A 272 -1.83 3.12 6.65
N ALA A 273 -0.72 3.73 7.03
CA ALA A 273 0.57 3.04 7.20
C ALA A 273 0.53 2.03 8.37
N PHE A 274 1.51 1.15 8.38
CA PHE A 274 1.69 0.12 9.40
C PHE A 274 3.17 -0.06 9.69
N TYR A 275 3.49 -0.51 10.90
CA TYR A 275 4.85 -0.66 11.37
C TYR A 275 4.98 -1.95 12.16
N PHE A 276 5.78 -2.88 11.67
CA PHE A 276 6.14 -4.05 12.46
C PHE A 276 6.92 -3.62 13.69
N ARG A 277 6.48 -4.06 14.86
CA ARG A 277 7.08 -3.70 16.14
C ARG A 277 6.99 -4.87 17.08
N ARG A 278 8.04 -5.03 17.88
CA ARG A 278 8.05 -5.98 18.99
C ARG A 278 8.53 -5.26 20.23
N ASN A 279 7.75 -5.37 21.29
CA ASN A 279 8.09 -4.80 22.57
C ASN A 279 7.93 -5.84 23.69
N ASP A 280 9.04 -6.16 24.34
CA ASP A 280 9.06 -7.04 25.51
C ASP A 280 9.02 -6.18 26.78
N LEU A 281 7.84 -5.67 27.15
CA LEU A 281 7.61 -4.90 28.39
C LEU A 281 8.56 -3.69 28.57
N GLY A 282 8.65 -2.84 27.55
CA GLY A 282 9.45 -1.62 27.55
C GLY A 282 10.77 -1.72 26.79
N ILE A 283 11.17 -2.91 26.36
CA ILE A 283 12.38 -3.13 25.54
C ILE A 283 11.95 -3.35 24.09
N GLU A 284 12.32 -2.43 23.20
CA GLU A 284 12.11 -2.61 21.76
C GLU A 284 13.08 -3.69 21.24
N ARG A 285 12.54 -4.61 20.44
CA ARG A 285 13.27 -5.72 19.81
C ARG A 285 13.36 -5.51 18.31
N ASN A 286 14.08 -6.41 17.61
CA ASN A 286 14.12 -6.37 16.15
C ASN A 286 12.86 -7.03 15.54
N PRO A 287 11.86 -6.28 15.07
CA PRO A 287 10.63 -6.88 14.56
C PRO A 287 10.86 -7.71 13.29
N ASP A 288 11.93 -7.46 12.53
CA ASP A 288 12.20 -8.17 11.28
C ASP A 288 12.38 -9.67 11.51
N THR A 289 13.13 -10.06 12.55
CA THR A 289 13.44 -11.48 12.84
C THR A 289 12.83 -11.97 14.14
N GLU A 290 12.48 -11.07 15.06
CA GLU A 290 11.94 -11.43 16.37
C GLU A 290 10.42 -11.15 16.42
N GLY A 291 9.85 -10.52 15.39
CA GLY A 291 8.42 -10.30 15.20
C GLY A 291 7.63 -11.60 15.05
N ASP A 292 6.68 -11.91 15.94
CA ASP A 292 5.81 -13.07 15.74
C ASP A 292 4.56 -12.74 14.91
N TYR A 293 3.80 -13.75 14.54
CA TYR A 293 2.52 -13.60 13.84
C TYR A 293 1.35 -13.96 14.74
N SER A 294 0.24 -13.28 14.52
CA SER A 294 -1.02 -13.49 15.23
C SER A 294 -2.19 -13.46 14.25
N TRP A 295 -3.19 -14.31 14.51
CA TRP A 295 -4.50 -14.16 13.90
C TRP A 295 -5.21 -12.96 14.54
N VAL A 296 -5.39 -11.89 13.77
CA VAL A 296 -6.08 -10.69 14.21
C VAL A 296 -7.55 -10.77 13.81
N TYR A 297 -8.43 -10.67 14.80
CA TYR A 297 -9.89 -10.68 14.63
C TYR A 297 -10.42 -9.25 14.67
N PHE A 298 -10.83 -8.77 13.51
CA PHE A 298 -11.52 -7.50 13.32
C PHE A 298 -13.01 -7.71 13.51
N SER A 299 -13.70 -6.75 14.13
CA SER A 299 -15.13 -6.89 14.36
C SER A 299 -15.87 -5.56 14.19
N LEU A 300 -17.07 -5.62 13.61
CA LEU A 300 -17.93 -4.47 13.33
C LEU A 300 -19.35 -4.76 13.82
N GLU A 301 -19.81 -3.99 14.79
CA GLU A 301 -21.21 -4.03 15.25
C GLU A 301 -22.12 -3.40 14.19
N SER A 302 -22.80 -4.25 13.42
CA SER A 302 -23.80 -3.85 12.44
C SER A 302 -24.77 -5.01 12.21
N GLY A 303 -26.04 -4.71 11.93
CA GLY A 303 -26.96 -5.70 11.36
C GLY A 303 -26.52 -6.13 9.96
N PRO A 304 -27.06 -7.25 9.43
CA PRO A 304 -26.70 -7.74 8.11
C PRO A 304 -27.08 -6.72 7.03
N VAL A 305 -26.18 -6.49 6.09
CA VAL A 305 -26.34 -5.59 4.94
C VAL A 305 -26.18 -6.35 3.62
N ASP A 306 -26.86 -5.88 2.58
CA ASP A 306 -26.71 -6.40 1.20
C ASP A 306 -25.51 -5.78 0.49
N LYS A 307 -24.34 -5.83 1.15
CA LYS A 307 -23.05 -5.32 0.66
C LYS A 307 -21.93 -6.19 1.20
N GLU A 308 -20.83 -6.26 0.47
CA GLU A 308 -19.59 -6.80 1.01
C GLU A 308 -18.88 -5.74 1.85
N ILE A 309 -18.22 -6.16 2.93
CA ILE A 309 -17.44 -5.29 3.82
C ILE A 309 -16.02 -5.83 3.88
N PHE A 310 -15.02 -4.96 3.78
CA PHE A 310 -13.61 -5.32 3.79
C PHE A 310 -12.83 -4.53 4.82
N VAL A 311 -11.88 -5.18 5.48
CA VAL A 311 -10.85 -4.54 6.31
C VAL A 311 -9.66 -4.21 5.42
N LEU A 312 -9.41 -2.92 5.20
CA LEU A 312 -8.38 -2.46 4.27
C LEU A 312 -7.40 -1.50 4.94
N GLY A 313 -6.16 -1.55 4.51
CA GLY A 313 -5.09 -0.63 4.89
C GLY A 313 -3.90 -0.79 3.96
N GLN A 314 -2.81 -0.08 4.21
CA GLN A 314 -1.62 -0.23 3.38
C GLN A 314 -0.98 -1.62 3.51
N PHE A 315 -1.20 -2.32 4.64
CA PHE A 315 -0.69 -3.67 4.90
C PHE A 315 -1.23 -4.75 3.95
N ASN A 316 -2.36 -4.51 3.29
CA ASN A 316 -2.93 -5.38 2.26
C ASN A 316 -3.15 -4.65 0.93
N ASP A 317 -2.40 -3.56 0.69
CA ASP A 317 -2.45 -2.74 -0.52
C ASP A 317 -3.88 -2.24 -0.86
N TYR A 318 -4.73 -2.09 0.17
CA TYR A 318 -6.15 -1.75 0.02
C TYR A 318 -6.93 -2.70 -0.92
N THR A 319 -6.53 -3.97 -0.98
CA THR A 319 -7.10 -4.96 -1.91
C THR A 319 -8.36 -5.64 -1.33
N PRO A 320 -9.55 -5.51 -1.95
CA PRO A 320 -10.78 -6.13 -1.49
C PRO A 320 -10.92 -7.59 -1.99
N ASP A 321 -10.21 -8.48 -1.33
CA ASP A 321 -10.16 -9.93 -1.57
C ASP A 321 -10.88 -10.75 -0.49
N ASP A 322 -10.83 -12.08 -0.61
CA ASP A 322 -11.48 -12.97 0.36
C ASP A 322 -10.81 -12.94 1.75
N GLU A 323 -9.53 -12.58 1.87
CA GLU A 323 -8.84 -12.50 3.16
C GLU A 323 -9.22 -11.25 3.94
N SER A 324 -9.45 -10.13 3.24
CA SER A 324 -9.91 -8.88 3.84
C SER A 324 -11.42 -8.82 4.09
N LYS A 325 -12.21 -9.75 3.52
CA LYS A 325 -13.67 -9.75 3.62
C LYS A 325 -14.17 -10.08 5.03
N MET A 326 -15.12 -9.31 5.51
CA MET A 326 -15.84 -9.58 6.76
C MET A 326 -17.08 -10.42 6.51
N HIS A 327 -17.36 -11.34 7.42
CA HIS A 327 -18.54 -12.21 7.40
C HIS A 327 -19.45 -11.91 8.58
N TYR A 328 -20.75 -11.87 8.34
CA TYR A 328 -21.72 -11.69 9.41
C TYR A 328 -21.82 -12.97 10.24
N ASP A 329 -21.69 -12.82 11.55
CA ASP A 329 -21.89 -13.89 12.53
C ASP A 329 -23.26 -13.71 13.20
N ASP A 330 -24.15 -14.67 12.98
CA ASP A 330 -25.52 -14.65 13.51
C ASP A 330 -25.60 -14.82 15.03
N GLU A 331 -24.60 -15.43 15.66
CA GLU A 331 -24.57 -15.62 17.12
C GLU A 331 -24.05 -14.36 17.81
N LEU A 332 -22.97 -13.78 17.28
CA LEU A 332 -22.36 -12.54 17.80
C LEU A 332 -23.10 -11.27 17.37
N LYS A 333 -23.99 -11.36 16.38
CA LYS A 333 -24.73 -10.23 15.78
C LYS A 333 -23.81 -9.12 15.25
N MET A 334 -22.69 -9.51 14.68
CA MET A 334 -21.67 -8.59 14.17
C MET A 334 -20.92 -9.17 12.98
N TYR A 335 -20.24 -8.31 12.22
CA TYR A 335 -19.32 -8.75 11.17
C TYR A 335 -17.95 -9.06 11.77
N VAL A 336 -17.29 -10.12 11.28
CA VAL A 336 -15.96 -10.55 11.72
C VAL A 336 -15.07 -10.84 10.51
N ALA A 337 -13.83 -10.37 10.55
CA ALA A 337 -12.76 -10.81 9.65
C ALA A 337 -11.59 -11.33 10.47
N LYS A 338 -10.85 -12.29 9.91
CA LYS A 338 -9.69 -12.93 10.55
C LYS A 338 -8.52 -12.88 9.59
N ILE A 339 -7.50 -12.08 9.91
CA ILE A 339 -6.33 -11.84 9.04
C ILE A 339 -5.06 -12.24 9.80
N TYR A 340 -4.14 -12.96 9.15
CA TYR A 340 -2.87 -13.36 9.76
C TYR A 340 -1.81 -12.27 9.56
N LEU A 341 -1.47 -11.57 10.63
CA LEU A 341 -0.59 -10.39 10.59
C LEU A 341 0.61 -10.57 11.51
N LYS A 342 1.75 -10.00 11.10
CA LYS A 342 2.93 -9.88 11.97
C LYS A 342 2.62 -8.87 13.08
N GLN A 343 3.25 -9.01 14.24
CA GLN A 343 3.02 -8.08 15.34
C GLN A 343 3.50 -6.66 15.01
N GLY A 344 2.71 -5.67 15.42
CA GLY A 344 3.02 -4.28 15.17
C GLY A 344 1.86 -3.33 15.39
N PHE A 345 2.04 -2.12 14.87
CA PHE A 345 1.01 -1.09 14.79
C PHE A 345 0.41 -1.07 13.39
N TYR A 346 -0.91 -0.97 13.28
CA TYR A 346 -1.62 -0.97 12.01
C TYR A 346 -2.70 0.11 11.99
N ASN A 347 -2.76 0.87 10.90
CA ASN A 347 -3.97 1.58 10.52
C ASN A 347 -4.82 0.75 9.57
N TYR A 348 -6.14 0.83 9.74
CA TYR A 348 -7.12 0.20 8.89
C TYR A 348 -8.40 1.03 8.80
N LEU A 349 -9.19 0.75 7.78
CA LEU A 349 -10.54 1.27 7.60
C LEU A 349 -11.45 0.14 7.15
N LEU A 350 -12.76 0.41 7.10
CA LEU A 350 -13.75 -0.53 6.60
C LEU A 350 -14.36 0.00 5.31
N ALA A 351 -14.23 -0.74 4.21
CA ALA A 351 -14.78 -0.35 2.92
C ALA A 351 -15.97 -1.24 2.55
N THR A 352 -16.99 -0.67 1.90
CA THR A 352 -18.13 -1.42 1.40
C THR A 352 -18.09 -1.57 -0.12
N ARG A 353 -18.64 -2.66 -0.64
CA ARG A 353 -18.87 -2.88 -2.07
C ARG A 353 -20.32 -3.28 -2.31
N ALA A 354 -21.02 -2.49 -3.11
CA ALA A 354 -22.39 -2.79 -3.52
C ALA A 354 -22.42 -3.98 -4.49
N PRO A 355 -23.50 -4.80 -4.50
CA PRO A 355 -23.65 -5.90 -5.44
C PRO A 355 -23.48 -5.44 -6.89
N GLY A 356 -22.59 -6.09 -7.63
CA GLY A 356 -22.30 -5.78 -9.04
C GLY A 356 -21.47 -4.51 -9.29
N SER A 357 -20.98 -3.83 -8.24
CA SER A 357 -20.06 -2.70 -8.36
C SER A 357 -18.61 -3.13 -8.18
N GLU A 358 -17.70 -2.62 -9.01
CA GLU A 358 -16.26 -2.72 -8.77
C GLU A 358 -15.74 -1.61 -7.84
N LYS A 359 -16.51 -0.52 -7.69
CA LYS A 359 -16.14 0.62 -6.86
C LYS A 359 -16.37 0.34 -5.38
N LEU A 360 -15.36 0.64 -4.56
CA LEU A 360 -15.43 0.67 -3.10
C LEU A 360 -15.93 2.02 -2.58
N ASP A 361 -16.68 2.00 -1.48
CA ASP A 361 -17.00 3.17 -0.67
C ASP A 361 -16.23 3.11 0.65
N TYR A 362 -15.36 4.11 0.86
CA TYR A 362 -14.49 4.24 2.02
C TYR A 362 -15.07 5.12 3.12
N GLY A 363 -16.25 5.70 2.93
CA GLY A 363 -16.86 6.61 3.88
C GLY A 363 -18.23 6.19 4.39
N GLU A 364 -18.86 5.16 3.81
CA GLU A 364 -20.14 4.64 4.28
C GLU A 364 -20.10 4.22 5.76
N ILE A 365 -19.07 3.47 6.15
CA ILE A 365 -18.88 3.03 7.54
C ILE A 365 -18.10 4.07 8.34
N ASN A 366 -17.00 4.57 7.78
CA ASN A 366 -16.03 5.39 8.52
C ASN A 366 -16.46 6.86 8.66
N GLY A 367 -17.35 7.35 7.79
CA GLY A 367 -17.75 8.77 7.68
C GLY A 367 -16.98 9.53 6.59
N ASN A 368 -17.48 10.72 6.25
CA ASN A 368 -16.86 11.64 5.29
C ASN A 368 -16.84 13.07 5.86
N PHE A 369 -15.69 13.47 6.40
CA PHE A 369 -15.49 14.77 7.04
C PHE A 369 -14.46 15.60 6.29
N TRP A 370 -14.69 16.91 6.21
CA TRP A 370 -13.73 17.80 5.54
C TRP A 370 -12.51 18.09 6.43
N GLN A 371 -12.63 17.86 7.74
CA GLN A 371 -11.59 18.09 8.74
C GLN A 371 -10.50 17.02 8.77
N THR A 372 -10.78 15.83 8.23
CA THR A 372 -9.88 14.66 8.28
C THR A 372 -8.49 14.98 7.74
N GLU A 373 -7.45 14.53 8.45
CA GLU A 373 -6.06 14.79 8.10
C GLU A 373 -5.51 13.79 7.08
N ASN A 374 -5.95 13.90 5.82
CA ASN A 374 -5.49 13.04 4.74
C ASN A 374 -4.12 13.48 4.16
N LEU A 375 -3.35 12.49 3.72
CA LEU A 375 -2.18 12.62 2.84
C LEU A 375 -2.65 12.74 1.38
N TYR A 376 -2.17 13.76 0.68
CA TYR A 376 -2.34 13.88 -0.77
C TYR A 376 -1.01 13.89 -1.49
N GLN A 377 -0.86 13.03 -2.50
CA GLN A 377 0.36 12.84 -3.26
C GLN A 377 0.13 13.21 -4.72
N ALA A 378 0.96 14.10 -5.25
CA ALA A 378 0.86 14.66 -6.58
C ALA A 378 2.05 14.21 -7.44
N PHE A 379 1.74 13.53 -8.54
CA PHE A 379 2.70 12.96 -9.48
C PHE A 379 2.62 13.72 -10.81
N LEU A 380 3.65 14.51 -11.11
CA LEU A 380 3.70 15.32 -12.33
C LEU A 380 4.45 14.58 -13.43
N TYR A 381 3.72 13.99 -14.37
CA TYR A 381 4.27 13.27 -15.50
C TYR A 381 4.43 14.16 -16.73
N TYR A 382 5.33 13.74 -17.62
CA TYR A 382 5.49 14.27 -18.97
C TYR A 382 5.98 13.18 -19.91
N ARG A 383 5.90 13.42 -21.21
CA ARG A 383 6.49 12.54 -22.22
C ARG A 383 7.69 13.24 -22.85
N PRO A 384 8.93 12.81 -22.59
CA PRO A 384 10.10 13.45 -23.17
C PRO A 384 10.06 13.44 -24.69
N GLN A 385 10.50 14.52 -25.33
CA GLN A 385 10.52 14.62 -26.78
C GLN A 385 11.34 13.48 -27.43
N GLY A 386 10.73 12.77 -28.37
CA GLY A 386 11.37 11.65 -29.08
C GLY A 386 11.50 10.37 -28.26
N ARG A 387 10.86 10.28 -27.08
CA ARG A 387 10.80 9.08 -26.26
C ARG A 387 9.37 8.54 -26.16
N ASN A 388 9.25 7.22 -26.02
CA ASN A 388 7.98 6.51 -25.97
C ASN A 388 7.63 6.01 -24.56
N TYR A 389 7.97 6.79 -23.53
CA TYR A 389 7.65 6.48 -22.15
C TYR A 389 7.17 7.74 -21.41
N ASP A 390 6.45 7.54 -20.31
CA ASP A 390 6.02 8.63 -19.44
C ASP A 390 7.02 8.77 -18.28
N ALA A 391 7.75 9.88 -18.26
CA ALA A 391 8.69 10.25 -17.22
C ALA A 391 7.98 10.97 -16.07
N LEU A 392 8.55 10.89 -14.86
CA LEU A 392 8.03 11.57 -13.68
C LEU A 392 8.91 12.78 -13.34
N LEU A 393 8.46 13.97 -13.73
CA LEU A 393 9.21 15.22 -13.64
C LEU A 393 9.38 15.69 -12.20
N GLY A 394 8.36 15.50 -11.39
CA GLY A 394 8.30 15.95 -10.01
C GLY A 394 7.26 15.22 -9.20
N TYR A 395 7.50 15.19 -7.89
CA TYR A 395 6.62 14.65 -6.87
C TYR A 395 6.43 15.72 -5.79
N GLY A 396 5.24 15.77 -5.22
CA GLY A 396 4.95 16.61 -4.07
C GLY A 396 3.83 16.02 -3.24
N GLU A 397 3.81 16.35 -1.97
CA GLU A 397 2.76 15.89 -1.06
C GLU A 397 2.25 16.99 -0.16
N PHE A 398 1.03 16.83 0.29
CA PHE A 398 0.45 17.56 1.40
C PHE A 398 0.19 16.59 2.54
N ARG A 399 0.77 16.88 3.71
CA ARG A 399 0.47 16.26 4.99
C ARG A 399 0.06 17.34 5.95
N THR A 400 -0.96 17.08 6.76
CA THR A 400 -1.23 17.97 7.89
C THR A 400 -0.05 17.88 8.85
N PRO A 401 0.62 18.99 9.20
CA PRO A 401 1.75 18.94 10.12
C PRO A 401 1.30 18.42 11.48
N VAL A 402 1.97 17.39 11.99
CA VAL A 402 1.81 16.96 13.39
C VAL A 402 2.22 18.13 14.28
N ARG A 403 1.28 18.67 15.06
CA ARG A 403 1.51 19.83 15.94
C ARG A 403 2.17 19.45 17.26
#